data_AF-A0A536Z2T0-F1
#
_entry.id   AF-A0A536Z2T0-F1
#
_cell.length_a   1.000
_cell.length_b   1.000
_cell.length_c   1.000
_cell.angle_alpha   90.00
_cell.angle_beta   90.00
_cell.angle_gamma   90.00
#
_symmetry.space_group_name_H-M   'P 1'
#
loop_
_entity.id
_entity.type
_entity.pdbx_description
1 polymer ?
#
loop_
_entity_poly.entity_id
_entity_poly.type
_entity_poly.pdbx_seq_one_letter_code
_entity_poly.pdbx_strand_id
1 'polypeptide(L)'
;LETAAAVAREARVAAAILGDSIEGEARDVGKVMAGIALQIARRGQPFEAACVLLSGGETTVTVRGNGRGGRNVEFLLSLGVALDGRPGIHAIAGDTDGVDGMEDIAGAYLAP
;
A
#
# COMPACT_ATOMS: atom_id res chain seq x y z
N LEU A 1 8.66 2.21 -9.72
CA LEU A 1 7.21 2.43 -9.92
C LEU A 1 6.81 2.35 -11.39
N GLU A 2 7.50 3.05 -12.29
CA GLU A 2 7.16 3.06 -13.73
C GLU A 2 7.07 1.65 -14.35
N THR A 3 7.99 0.75 -14.00
CA THR A 3 7.94 -0.65 -14.47
C THR A 3 6.66 -1.36 -14.02
N ALA A 4 6.23 -1.17 -12.77
CA ALA A 4 4.97 -1.73 -12.26
C ALA A 4 3.76 -1.10 -12.98
N ALA A 5 3.81 0.20 -13.28
CA ALA A 5 2.79 0.89 -14.05
C ALA A 5 2.70 0.35 -15.48
N ALA A 6 3.83 0.05 -16.12
CA ALA A 6 3.87 -0.58 -17.44
C ALA A 6 3.19 -1.96 -17.42
N VAL A 7 3.51 -2.81 -16.44
CA VAL A 7 2.87 -4.13 -16.27
C VAL A 7 1.35 -4.01 -16.11
N ALA A 8 0.87 -3.06 -15.29
CA ALA A 8 -0.57 -2.83 -15.13
C ALA A 8 -1.23 -2.37 -16.45
N ARG A 9 -0.57 -1.47 -17.20
CA ARG A 9 -1.05 -0.99 -18.50
C ARG A 9 -1.08 -2.09 -19.56
N GLU A 10 -0.09 -2.98 -19.58
CA GLU A 10 -0.07 -4.18 -20.44
C GLU A 10 -1.25 -5.11 -20.15
N ALA A 11 -1.62 -5.23 -18.87
CA ALA A 11 -2.84 -5.93 -18.43
C ALA A 11 -4.14 -5.14 -18.66
N ARG A 12 -4.08 -3.97 -19.33
CA ARG A 12 -5.21 -3.04 -19.57
C ARG A 12 -5.89 -2.52 -18.30
N VAL A 13 -5.14 -2.40 -17.21
CA VAL A 13 -5.59 -1.77 -15.98
C VAL A 13 -4.96 -0.38 -15.88
N ALA A 14 -5.76 0.65 -15.60
CA ALA A 14 -5.25 1.99 -15.39
C ALA A 14 -4.29 2.02 -14.20
N ALA A 15 -3.17 2.73 -14.31
CA ALA A 15 -2.17 2.83 -13.25
C ALA A 15 -1.94 4.29 -12.88
N ALA A 16 -2.11 4.62 -11.60
CA ALA A 16 -1.85 5.94 -11.04
C ALA A 16 -0.64 5.88 -10.09
N ILE A 17 0.44 6.57 -10.45
CA ILE A 17 1.59 6.78 -9.56
C ILE A 17 1.28 7.97 -8.67
N LEU A 18 1.17 7.74 -7.37
CA LEU A 18 0.81 8.75 -6.37
C LEU A 18 2.03 9.52 -5.84
N GLY A 19 3.23 8.96 -6.01
CA GLY A 19 4.50 9.52 -5.59
C GLY A 19 5.52 8.44 -5.27
N ASP A 20 6.81 8.77 -5.33
CA ASP A 20 7.96 7.89 -5.02
C ASP A 20 8.73 8.31 -3.77
N SER A 21 8.34 9.42 -3.13
CA SER A 21 8.94 9.94 -1.89
C SER A 21 7.90 10.08 -0.77
N ILE A 22 7.01 9.09 -0.62
CA ILE A 22 6.05 9.07 0.47
C ILE A 22 6.75 8.65 1.76
N GLU A 23 6.76 9.54 2.73
CA GLU A 23 7.41 9.37 4.03
C GLU A 23 6.40 9.60 5.17
N GLY A 24 6.80 9.21 6.39
CA GLY A 24 6.01 9.37 7.61
C GLY A 24 5.75 8.04 8.30
N GLU A 25 4.85 8.06 9.29
CA GLU A 25 4.55 6.83 10.04
C GLU A 25 3.71 5.87 9.22
N ALA A 26 4.23 4.64 9.08
CA ALA A 26 3.64 3.58 8.26
C ALA A 26 2.14 3.40 8.53
N ARG A 27 1.74 3.39 9.81
CA ARG A 27 0.33 3.28 10.21
C ARG A 27 -0.55 4.43 9.70
N ASP A 28 -0.02 5.65 9.62
CA ASP A 28 -0.81 6.80 9.22
C ASP A 28 -0.89 6.90 7.70
N VAL A 29 0.22 6.63 7.01
CA VAL A 29 0.23 6.50 5.55
C VAL A 29 -0.71 5.38 5.09
N GLY A 30 -0.75 4.24 5.80
CA GLY A 30 -1.69 3.14 5.52
C GLY A 30 -3.16 3.57 5.57
N LYS A 31 -3.56 4.38 6.56
CA LYS A 31 -4.92 4.92 6.66
C LYS A 31 -5.24 5.89 5.53
N VAL A 32 -4.29 6.76 5.17
CA VAL A 32 -4.47 7.71 4.06
C VAL A 32 -4.68 6.95 2.75
N MET A 33 -3.86 5.94 2.49
CA MET A 33 -3.99 5.10 1.29
C MET A 33 -5.30 4.33 1.25
N ALA A 34 -5.76 3.79 2.39
CA ALA A 34 -7.09 3.19 2.48
C ALA A 34 -8.20 4.19 2.15
N GLY A 35 -8.10 5.43 2.63
CA GLY A 35 -9.05 6.50 2.31
C GLY A 35 -9.15 6.79 0.80
N ILE A 36 -8.01 6.86 0.11
CA ILE A 36 -7.95 7.06 -1.36
C ILE A 36 -8.58 5.86 -2.07
N ALA A 37 -8.20 4.63 -1.69
CA ALA A 37 -8.74 3.41 -2.29
C ALA A 37 -10.26 3.29 -2.10
N LEU A 38 -10.76 3.62 -0.92
CA LEU A 38 -12.20 3.66 -0.63
C LEU A 38 -12.93 4.72 -1.45
N GLN A 39 -12.34 5.90 -1.63
CA GLN A 39 -12.94 6.97 -2.42
C GLN A 39 -13.09 6.53 -3.89
N ILE A 40 -12.06 5.92 -4.45
CA ILE A 40 -12.09 5.35 -5.81
C ILE A 40 -13.14 4.25 -5.90
N ALA A 41 -13.12 3.28 -4.97
CA ALA A 41 -14.04 2.14 -4.99
C ALA A 41 -15.51 2.53 -4.74
N ARG A 42 -15.79 3.69 -4.15
CA ARG A 42 -17.14 4.17 -3.86
C ARG A 42 -17.63 5.20 -4.87
N ARG A 43 -16.74 6.02 -5.41
CA ARG A 43 -17.10 7.24 -6.18
C ARG A 43 -16.41 7.34 -7.55
N GLY A 44 -15.45 6.48 -7.85
CA GLY A 44 -14.67 6.58 -9.09
C GLY A 44 -13.85 7.86 -9.16
N GLN A 45 -13.35 8.35 -8.02
CA GLN A 45 -12.60 9.60 -7.92
C GLN A 45 -11.37 9.43 -7.02
N PRO A 46 -10.24 10.09 -7.32
CA PRO A 46 -9.98 10.90 -8.52
C PRO A 46 -9.72 10.05 -9.78
N PHE A 47 -9.69 8.72 -9.64
CA PHE A 47 -9.52 7.77 -10.73
C PHE A 47 -10.73 6.82 -10.79
N GLU A 48 -11.04 6.33 -11.99
CA GLU A 48 -12.08 5.31 -12.17
C GLU A 48 -11.56 3.92 -11.76
N ALA A 49 -12.42 3.14 -11.10
CA ALA A 49 -12.16 1.72 -10.90
C ALA A 49 -12.48 0.93 -12.20
N ALA A 50 -11.73 -0.09 -12.60
CA ALA A 50 -10.58 -0.71 -11.93
C ALA A 50 -9.25 0.00 -12.23
N CYS A 51 -8.45 0.25 -11.19
CA CYS A 51 -7.12 0.85 -11.31
C CYS A 51 -6.12 0.28 -10.30
N VAL A 52 -4.83 0.43 -10.59
CA VAL A 52 -3.73 0.18 -9.66
C VAL A 52 -3.23 1.52 -9.13
N LEU A 53 -3.15 1.65 -7.81
CA LEU A 53 -2.46 2.75 -7.15
C LEU A 53 -1.03 2.31 -6.86
N LEU A 54 -0.05 3.13 -7.24
CA LEU A 54 1.37 2.86 -7.06
C LEU A 54 1.99 3.97 -6.22
N SER A 55 2.72 3.59 -5.18
CA SER A 55 3.47 4.49 -4.32
C SER A 55 4.82 3.90 -3.99
N GLY A 56 5.81 4.76 -3.85
CA GLY A 56 7.12 4.44 -3.30
C GLY A 56 7.50 5.47 -2.24
N GLY A 57 8.55 5.15 -1.49
CA GLY A 57 9.08 6.01 -0.44
C GLY A 57 9.57 5.18 0.74
N GLU A 58 9.82 5.86 1.84
CA GLU A 58 10.53 5.31 3.01
C GLU A 58 9.69 5.51 4.28
N THR A 59 8.85 4.51 4.54
CA THR A 59 8.15 4.23 5.81
C THR A 59 8.99 4.35 7.08
N THR A 60 8.53 5.00 8.16
CA THR A 60 9.08 4.75 9.51
C THR A 60 8.05 4.15 10.47
N VAL A 61 8.57 3.49 11.52
CA VAL A 61 7.79 2.92 12.62
C VAL A 61 8.40 3.36 13.94
N THR A 62 7.66 4.15 14.71
CA THR A 62 7.97 4.38 16.12
C THR A 62 7.60 3.15 16.95
N VAL A 63 8.61 2.34 17.28
CA VAL A 63 8.44 1.14 18.09
C VAL A 63 8.10 1.51 19.54
N ARG A 64 6.96 1.01 20.04
CA ARG A 64 6.46 1.26 21.41
C ARG A 64 6.28 -0.01 22.25
N GLY A 65 6.53 -1.17 21.68
CA GLY A 65 6.34 -2.47 22.33
C GLY A 65 7.26 -3.53 21.76
N ASN A 66 7.07 -4.77 22.20
CA ASN A 66 7.96 -5.89 21.87
C ASN A 66 7.40 -6.77 20.73
N GLY A 67 6.57 -6.17 19.86
CA GLY A 67 6.04 -6.84 18.68
C GLY A 67 7.13 -7.08 17.63
N ARG A 68 6.76 -7.83 16.59
CA ARG A 68 7.63 -8.14 15.44
C ARG A 68 6.94 -7.68 14.16
N GLY A 69 7.74 -7.24 13.19
CA GLY A 69 7.28 -6.77 11.89
C GLY A 69 8.19 -5.68 11.34
N GLY A 70 7.73 -5.05 10.27
CA GLY A 70 8.37 -3.91 9.65
C GLY A 70 7.36 -2.88 9.18
N ARG A 71 7.86 -1.85 8.52
CA ARG A 71 7.08 -0.72 8.03
C ARG A 71 6.07 -1.12 6.96
N ASN A 72 6.39 -2.05 6.06
CA ASN A 72 5.49 -2.47 4.99
C ASN A 72 4.34 -3.29 5.56
N VAL A 73 4.64 -4.19 6.51
CA VAL A 73 3.63 -4.95 7.25
C VAL A 73 2.76 -4.02 8.11
N GLU A 74 3.34 -3.04 8.82
CA GLU A 74 2.55 -2.08 9.61
C GLU A 74 1.66 -1.19 8.73
N PHE A 75 2.19 -0.73 7.59
CA PHE A 75 1.42 0.01 6.58
C PHE A 75 0.23 -0.81 6.10
N LEU A 76 0.45 -2.08 5.70
CA LEU A 76 -0.62 -2.96 5.21
C LEU A 76 -1.63 -3.33 6.30
N LEU A 77 -1.18 -3.57 7.53
CA LEU A 77 -2.08 -3.85 8.64
C LEU A 77 -3.00 -2.66 8.90
N SER A 78 -2.44 -1.46 8.93
CA SER A 78 -3.23 -0.23 9.13
C SER A 78 -4.19 0.03 7.98
N LEU A 79 -3.73 -0.17 6.73
CA LEU A 79 -4.56 -0.12 5.53
C LEU A 79 -5.72 -1.13 5.62
N GLY A 80 -5.44 -2.38 5.97
CA GLY A 80 -6.44 -3.45 6.10
C GLY A 80 -7.52 -3.13 7.12
N VAL A 81 -7.12 -2.67 8.31
CA VAL A 81 -8.05 -2.23 9.35
C VAL A 81 -8.95 -1.09 8.85
N ALA A 82 -8.38 -0.13 8.12
CA ALA A 82 -9.15 1.00 7.58
C ALA A 82 -10.05 0.62 6.39
N LEU A 83 -9.69 -0.41 5.62
CA LEU A 83 -10.52 -0.94 4.54
C LEU A 83 -11.73 -1.73 5.05
N ASP A 84 -11.65 -2.30 6.25
CA ASP A 84 -12.76 -2.99 6.94
C ASP A 84 -13.45 -4.04 6.04
N GLY A 85 -12.64 -4.91 5.43
CA GLY A 85 -13.12 -5.99 4.56
C GLY A 85 -13.78 -5.52 3.25
N ARG A 86 -13.49 -4.29 2.77
CA ARG A 86 -14.05 -3.76 1.52
C ARG A 86 -13.77 -4.72 0.34
N PRO A 87 -14.80 -5.30 -0.30
CA PRO A 87 -14.60 -6.19 -1.43
C PRO A 87 -13.94 -5.48 -2.61
N GLY A 88 -13.09 -6.22 -3.34
CA GLY A 88 -12.46 -5.77 -4.58
C GLY A 88 -11.19 -4.92 -4.41
N ILE A 89 -10.74 -4.68 -3.17
CA ILE A 89 -9.47 -3.98 -2.92
C ILE A 89 -8.43 -4.98 -2.44
N HIS A 90 -7.33 -5.08 -3.19
CA HIS A 90 -6.17 -5.88 -2.83
C HIS A 90 -4.99 -4.94 -2.68
N ALA A 91 -4.04 -5.27 -1.81
CA ALA A 91 -2.84 -4.48 -1.61
C ALA A 91 -1.62 -5.38 -1.46
N ILE A 92 -0.47 -4.86 -1.87
CA ILE A 92 0.84 -5.46 -1.62
C ILE A 92 1.78 -4.30 -1.29
N ALA A 93 2.65 -4.51 -0.31
CA ALA A 93 3.69 -3.58 0.07
C ALA A 93 4.92 -4.41 0.41
N GLY A 94 6.07 -4.00 -0.08
CA GLY A 94 7.31 -4.67 0.22
C GLY A 94 8.52 -3.86 -0.20
N ASP A 95 9.61 -4.13 0.49
CA ASP A 95 10.91 -3.55 0.23
C ASP A 95 11.60 -4.26 -0.93
N THR A 96 12.36 -3.48 -1.69
CA THR A 96 13.06 -3.96 -2.89
C THR A 96 14.33 -4.73 -2.57
N ASP A 97 14.87 -4.56 -1.36
CA ASP A 97 16.02 -5.32 -0.86
C ASP A 97 15.63 -6.69 -0.27
N GLY A 98 14.33 -6.96 -0.12
CA GLY A 98 13.79 -8.21 0.38
C GLY A 98 13.58 -8.28 1.89
N VAL A 99 13.81 -7.19 2.64
CA VAL A 99 13.76 -7.16 4.11
C VAL A 99 12.85 -6.04 4.62
N ASP A 100 11.90 -6.38 5.49
CA ASP A 100 10.97 -5.44 6.12
C ASP A 100 11.24 -5.37 7.63
N GLY A 101 12.03 -4.38 8.04
CA GLY A 101 12.43 -4.21 9.43
C GLY A 101 13.49 -5.21 9.86
N MET A 102 13.23 -5.97 10.93
CA MET A 102 14.17 -6.97 11.45
C MET A 102 13.85 -8.40 11.00
N GLU A 103 12.84 -8.57 10.16
CA GLU A 103 12.36 -9.87 9.72
C GLU A 103 12.81 -10.12 8.28
N ASP A 104 13.22 -11.35 7.99
CA ASP A 104 13.59 -11.81 6.63
C ASP A 104 12.33 -12.07 5.78
N ILE A 105 11.50 -11.04 5.68
CA ILE A 105 10.31 -10.96 4.82
C ILE A 105 10.36 -9.63 4.10
N ALA A 106 10.09 -9.61 2.79
CA ALA A 106 10.08 -8.35 2.04
C ALA A 106 8.91 -7.43 2.42
N GLY A 107 7.84 -7.98 2.99
CA GLY A 107 6.61 -7.27 3.29
C GLY A 107 5.44 -8.25 3.33
N ALA A 108 4.27 -7.83 2.83
CA ALA A 108 3.08 -8.68 2.81
C ALA A 108 2.14 -8.36 1.64
N TYR A 109 1.10 -9.17 1.49
CA TYR A 109 -0.06 -8.86 0.67
C TYR A 109 -1.33 -8.92 1.53
N LEU A 110 -2.36 -8.21 1.08
CA LEU A 110 -3.66 -8.11 1.72
C LEU A 110 -4.77 -8.38 0.69
N ALA A 111 -5.72 -9.21 1.09
CA ALA A 111 -6.95 -9.47 0.36
C ALA A 111 -8.16 -8.99 1.22
N PRO A 112 -9.33 -8.74 0.60
CA PRO A 112 -10.55 -8.35 1.30
C PRO A 112 -10.98 -9.30 2.42
#